data_AF-A0A8J5ZYS4-F1
#
_entry.id   AF-A0A8J5ZYS4-F1
#
_cell.length_a   1.000
_cell.length_b   1.000
_cell.length_c   1.000
_cell.angle_alpha   90.00
_cell.angle_beta   90.00
_cell.angle_gamma   90.00
#
_symmetry.space_group_name_H-M   'P 1'
#
loop_
_entity.id
_entity.type
_entity.pdbx_description
1 polymer ?
#
loop_
_entity_poly.entity_id
_entity_poly.type
_entity_poly.pdbx_seq_one_letter_code
_entity_poly.pdbx_strand_id
1 'polypeptide(L)' 'FAVNFQTGSNNRDIAFHFNPRFDEGGYIVCNTRQDGIWGPEERKMTMPFQKGSPFELCFLVQSSDFKVSRTLVAPPLPV' A
#
# COMPACT_ATOMS: atom_id res chain seq x y z
N PHE A 1 0.02 7.34 3.68
CA PHE A 1 1.23 7.20 2.83
C PHE A 1 0.85 6.40 1.59
N ALA A 2 1.71 6.31 0.57
CA ALA A 2 1.46 5.47 -0.58
C ALA A 2 2.73 4.76 -1.05
N VAL A 3 2.57 3.56 -1.62
CA VAL A 3 3.61 2.82 -2.33
C VAL A 3 3.11 2.61 -3.76
N ASN A 4 3.92 2.96 -4.74
CA ASN A 4 3.57 2.88 -6.16
C ASN A 4 4.54 1.95 -6.89
N PHE A 5 4.00 0.97 -7.61
CA PHE A 5 4.69 0.27 -8.68
C PHE A 5 4.34 0.97 -9.99
N GLN A 6 5.31 1.65 -10.61
CA GLN A 6 5.06 2.57 -11.72
C GLN A 6 6.09 2.43 -12.84
N THR A 7 5.68 2.83 -14.04
CA THR A 7 6.56 2.85 -15.23
C THR A 7 7.23 4.21 -15.33
N GLY A 8 8.56 4.24 -15.19
CA GLY A 8 9.34 5.48 -15.25
C GLY A 8 9.05 6.43 -14.08
N SER A 9 9.39 7.71 -14.27
CA SER A 9 9.37 8.73 -13.21
C SER A 9 8.23 9.76 -13.35
N ASN A 10 7.42 9.69 -14.41
CA ASN A 10 6.43 10.72 -14.74
C ASN A 10 5.09 10.58 -13.98
N ASN A 11 4.95 9.58 -13.09
CA ASN A 11 3.76 9.27 -12.29
C ASN A 11 2.44 9.15 -13.09
N ARG A 12 2.53 8.95 -14.42
CA ARG A 12 1.35 8.80 -15.30
C ARG A 12 0.81 7.38 -15.23
N ASP A 13 1.70 6.40 -15.20
CA ASP A 13 1.38 4.99 -15.24
C ASP A 13 1.81 4.30 -13.94
N ILE A 14 0.83 4.02 -13.09
CA ILE A 14 1.00 3.33 -11.82
C ILE A 14 0.24 2.01 -11.94
N ALA A 15 0.97 0.91 -12.14
CA ALA A 15 0.40 -0.43 -12.25
C ALA A 15 -0.27 -0.87 -10.95
N PHE A 16 0.29 -0.47 -9.81
CA PHE A 16 -0.30 -0.74 -8.50
C PHE A 16 -0.02 0.39 -7.52
N HIS A 17 -1.09 1.07 -7.09
CA HIS A 17 -1.09 2.10 -6.06
C HIS A 17 -1.64 1.51 -4.76
N PHE A 18 -0.80 1.39 -3.74
CA PHE A 18 -1.20 0.96 -2.41
C PHE A 18 -1.22 2.15 -1.45
N ASN A 19 -2.39 2.54 -0.95
CA ASN A 19 -2.59 3.77 -0.20
C ASN A 19 -3.43 3.58 1.07
N PRO A 20 -2.79 3.29 2.21
CA PRO A 20 -3.44 3.36 3.52
C PRO A 20 -3.80 4.81 3.88
N ARG A 21 -5.07 5.02 4.22
CA ARG A 21 -5.63 6.31 4.65
C ARG A 21 -6.23 6.18 6.05
N PHE A 22 -5.87 7.11 6.94
CA PHE A 22 -6.18 7.04 8.38
C PHE A 22 -7.43 7.84 8.77
N ASP A 23 -8.27 8.21 7.80
CA ASP A 23 -9.58 8.83 7.93
C ASP A 23 -10.68 7.77 8.16
N GLU A 24 -11.82 8.20 8.72
CA GLU A 24 -13.06 7.40 8.85
C GLU A 24 -12.86 5.96 9.40
N GLY A 25 -12.07 5.81 10.46
CA GLY A 25 -11.79 4.49 11.07
C GLY A 25 -10.67 3.70 10.39
N GLY A 26 -10.11 4.22 9.29
CA GLY A 26 -8.93 3.72 8.62
C GLY A 26 -9.24 2.63 7.59
N TYR A 27 -8.80 2.85 6.36
CA TYR A 27 -8.95 1.92 5.26
C TYR A 27 -7.75 1.96 4.32
N ILE A 28 -7.64 0.96 3.45
CA ILE A 28 -6.62 0.92 2.38
C ILE A 28 -7.33 1.08 1.05
N VAL A 29 -6.80 1.98 0.22
CA VAL A 29 -7.16 2.09 -1.19
C VAL A 29 -6.09 1.41 -2.04
N CYS A 30 -6.55 0.55 -2.94
CA CYS A 30 -5.78 0.01 -4.04
C CYS A 30 -6.34 0.57 -5.35
N ASN A 31 -5.48 0.97 -6.28
CA ASN A 31 -5.92 1.44 -7.60
C ASN A 31 -4.80 1.28 -8.64
N THR A 32 -5.16 1.50 -9.90
CA THR A 32 -4.27 1.57 -11.06
C THR A 32 -4.45 2.92 -11.73
N ARG A 33 -3.35 3.51 -12.19
CA ARG A 33 -3.34 4.75 -12.97
C ARG A 33 -2.77 4.46 -14.35
N GLN A 34 -3.49 4.82 -15.40
CA GLN A 34 -3.05 4.66 -16.79
C GLN A 34 -3.21 5.99 -17.52
N ASP A 35 -2.17 6.42 -18.22
CA ASP A 35 -2.11 7.71 -18.93
C ASP A 35 -2.40 8.95 -18.06
N GLY A 36 -2.25 8.81 -16.74
CA GLY A 36 -2.56 9.85 -15.76
C GLY A 36 -3.99 9.80 -15.21
N ILE A 37 -4.81 8.82 -15.60
CA ILE A 37 -6.21 8.66 -15.18
C ILE A 37 -6.30 7.49 -14.18
N TRP A 38 -6.99 7.72 -13.07
CA TRP A 38 -7.25 6.68 -12.07
C TRP A 38 -8.40 5.78 -12.50
N GLY A 39 -8.24 4.48 -12.29
CA GLY A 39 -9.30 3.49 -12.42
C GLY A 39 -10.24 3.48 -11.21
N PRO A 40 -11.14 2.48 -11.14
CA PRO A 40 -11.98 2.24 -9.98
C PRO A 40 -11.15 1.91 -8.74
N GLU A 41 -11.47 2.52 -7.59
CA GLU A 41 -10.82 2.20 -6.33
C GLU A 41 -11.29 0.84 -5.78
N GLU A 42 -10.34 0.02 -5.35
CA GLU A 42 -10.58 -1.13 -4.47
C GLU A 42 -10.33 -0.70 -3.03
N ARG A 43 -11.30 -0.90 -2.14
CA ARG A 43 -11.22 -0.47 -0.74
C ARG A 43 -11.24 -1.65 0.21
N LYS A 44 -10.25 -1.70 1.10
CA LYS A 44 -10.22 -2.64 2.21
C LYS A 44 -10.46 -1.88 3.51
N MET A 45 -11.62 -2.11 4.14
CA MET A 45 -12.09 -1.44 5.36
C MET A 45 -11.39 -1.97 6.62
N THR A 46 -10.08 -2.10 6.56
CA THR A 46 -9.22 -2.54 7.67
C THR A 46 -7.95 -1.70 7.68
N MET A 47 -7.50 -1.30 8.85
CA MET A 47 -6.24 -0.56 9.03
C MET A 47 -5.21 -1.41 9.78
N PRO A 48 -4.29 -2.10 9.07
CA PRO A 48 -3.23 -2.89 9.71
C PRO A 48 -2.02 -2.06 10.16
N PHE A 49 -2.04 -0.74 9.91
CA PHE A 49 -0.96 0.17 10.28
C PHE A 49 -1.34 1.02 11.49
N GLN A 50 -0.38 1.24 12.37
CA GLN A 50 -0.55 2.12 13.53
C GLN A 50 0.38 3.33 13.38
N LYS A 51 -0.16 4.54 13.59
CA LYS A 51 0.64 5.76 13.55
C LYS A 51 1.74 5.70 14.62
N GLY A 52 2.97 6.04 14.24
CA GLY A 52 4.13 6.04 15.14
C GLY A 52 4.75 4.66 15.39
N SER A 53 4.16 3.57 14.90
CA SER A 53 4.71 2.23 15.05
C SER A 53 5.48 1.81 13.80
N PRO A 54 6.68 1.20 13.94
CA PRO A 54 7.38 0.61 12.82
C PRO A 54 6.59 -0.57 12.24
N PHE A 55 6.78 -0.82 10.96
CA PHE A 55 6.17 -1.95 10.27
C PHE A 55 7.10 -2.45 9.16
N GLU A 56 6.98 -3.74 8.85
CA GLU A 56 7.51 -4.31 7.62
C GLU A 56 6.35 -4.51 6.65
N LEU A 57 6.52 -4.06 5.40
CA LEU A 57 5.53 -4.18 4.34
C LEU A 57 6.15 -4.90 3.15
N CYS A 58 5.61 -6.05 2.81
CA CYS A 58 6.13 -6.93 1.76
C CYS A 58 5.11 -7.07 0.63
N PHE A 59 5.61 -6.98 -0.60
CA PHE A 59 4.85 -7.18 -1.83
C PHE A 59 5.41 -8.39 -2.57
N LEU A 60 4.64 -9.47 -2.64
CA LEU A 60 4.97 -10.64 -3.44
C LEU A 60 4.25 -10.54 -4.78
N VAL A 61 5.01 -10.44 -5.86
CA VAL A 61 4.49 -10.41 -7.23
C VAL A 61 4.22 -11.85 -7.67
N GLN A 62 2.99 -12.13 -8.07
CA GLN A 62 2.58 -13.38 -8.68
C GLN A 62 2.14 -13.16 -10.13
N SER A 63 1.87 -14.23 -10.86
CA SER A 63 1.43 -14.13 -12.26
C SER A 63 0.07 -13.43 -12.42
N SER A 64 -0.81 -13.49 -11.41
CA SER A 64 -2.16 -12.94 -11.44
C SER A 64 -2.39 -11.75 -10.52
N ASP A 65 -1.54 -11.54 -9.51
CA ASP A 65 -1.82 -10.59 -8.43
C ASP A 65 -0.56 -10.16 -7.68
N PHE A 66 -0.75 -9.14 -6.82
CA PHE A 66 0.19 -8.75 -5.79
C PHE A 66 -0.34 -9.21 -4.43
N LYS A 67 0.40 -10.08 -3.74
CA LYS A 67 0.14 -10.39 -2.34
C LYS A 67 0.83 -9.37 -1.45
N VAL A 68 0.03 -8.65 -0.66
CA VAL A 68 0.51 -7.65 0.29
C VAL A 68 0.44 -8.21 1.71
N SER A 69 1.57 -8.26 2.40
CA SER A 69 1.63 -8.67 3.81
C SER A 69 2.30 -7.61 4.67
N ARG A 70 1.84 -7.52 5.92
CA ARG A 70 2.38 -6.62 6.94
C ARG A 70 2.82 -7.43 8.15
N THR A 71 4.06 -7.23 8.59
CA THR A 71 4.62 -7.91 9.78
C THR A 71 4.85 -6.90 10.91
N LEU A 72 4.59 -7.33 12.16
CA LEU A 72 5.00 -6.58 13.34
C LEU A 72 6.52 -6.67 13.46
N VAL A 73 7.19 -5.52 13.43
CA VAL A 73 8.59 -5.47 13.87
C VAL A 73 8.56 -5.44 15.39
N ALA A 74 9.04 -6.51 16.03
CA ALA A 74 9.18 -6.52 17.48
C ALA A 74 10.08 -5.33 17.88
N PRO A 75 9.73 -4.57 18.94
CA PRO A 75 10.65 -3.57 19.44
C PRO A 75 11.98 -4.25 19.79
N PRO A 76 13.13 -3.58 19.56
CA PRO A 76 14.40 -4.11 20.02
C PRO A 76 14.31 -4.40 21.52
N LEU A 77 14.84 -5.55 21.95
CA LEU A 77 14.89 -5.89 23.37
C LEU A 77 15.59 -4.74 24.12
N PRO A 78 15.09 -4.32 25.29
CA PRO A 78 15.84 -3.37 26.12
C PRO A 78 17.22 -3.97 26.43
N VAL A 79 18.26 -3.16 26.25
CA VAL A 79 19.66 -3.47 26.61
C VAL A 79 19.78 -3.50 28.12
#